data_AF-A0A0C3K3T6-F1
#
_entry.id   AF-A0A0C3K3T6-F1
#
_cell.length_a   1.000
_cell.length_b   1.000
_cell.length_c   1.000
_cell.angle_alpha   90.00
_cell.angle_beta   90.00
_cell.angle_gamma   90.00
#
_symmetry.space_group_name_H-M   'P 1'
#
loop_
_entity.id
_entity.type
_entity.pdbx_description
1 polymer ?
#
loop_
_entity_poly.entity_id
_entity_poly.type
_entity_poly.pdbx_seq_one_letter_code
_entity_poly.pdbx_strand_id
1 'polypeptide(L)'
;MCVIDVPLLIEGGLWRWMDCVVVVYSSAEIQIYHLMDPDKCTHAESEARLGSQLPITSKIAYADIVIDNSGSYSGLEDQVRLYLKELERMVGRTWVVSWLFPPFGLLSVAWTLLVRIVLRTEQTSEMGPRNGR
;
A
#
# COMPACT_ATOMS: atom_id res chain seq x y z
N MET A 1 2.08 15.81 3.23
CA MET A 1 2.06 14.39 2.83
C MET A 1 3.41 13.78 3.18
N CYS A 2 3.42 12.59 3.76
CA CYS A 2 4.64 11.82 4.02
C CYS A 2 4.49 10.46 3.31
N VAL A 3 5.57 9.94 2.73
CA VAL A 3 5.60 8.62 2.09
C VAL A 3 6.51 7.73 2.92
N ILE A 4 6.00 6.57 3.31
CA ILE A 4 6.75 5.58 4.10
C ILE A 4 6.92 4.33 3.24
N ASP A 5 8.16 4.04 2.86
CA ASP A 5 8.50 2.83 2.10
C ASP A 5 8.92 1.71 3.06
N VAL A 6 8.09 0.66 3.16
CA VAL A 6 8.31 -0.47 4.07
C VAL A 6 8.00 -1.79 3.33
N PRO A 7 8.99 -2.67 3.10
CA PRO A 7 8.78 -3.94 2.38
C PRO A 7 7.75 -4.88 3.03
N LEU A 8 7.72 -4.89 4.37
CA LEU A 8 6.84 -5.74 5.19
C LEU A 8 5.64 -4.97 5.79
N LEU A 9 5.20 -3.89 5.13
CA LEU A 9 4.11 -3.03 5.62
C LEU A 9 2.84 -3.83 5.95
N ILE A 10 2.53 -4.83 5.12
CA ILE A 10 1.30 -5.63 5.24
C ILE A 10 1.49 -6.75 6.25
N GLU A 11 2.59 -7.50 6.13
CA GLU A 11 2.98 -8.59 7.03
C GLU A 11 3.09 -8.12 8.48
N GLY A 12 3.64 -6.93 8.71
CA GLY A 12 3.77 -6.31 10.02
C GLY A 12 2.50 -5.63 10.55
N GLY A 13 1.41 -5.61 9.78
CA GLY A 13 0.15 -4.97 10.17
C GLY A 13 0.19 -3.43 10.20
N LEU A 14 1.28 -2.82 9.73
CA LEU A 14 1.49 -1.37 9.73
C LEU A 14 0.51 -0.64 8.80
N TRP A 15 0.06 -1.30 7.73
CA TRP A 15 -0.96 -0.80 6.79
C TRP A 15 -2.23 -0.28 7.48
N ARG A 16 -2.59 -0.82 8.65
CA ARG A 16 -3.76 -0.39 9.43
C ARG A 16 -3.65 1.05 9.93
N TRP A 17 -2.43 1.53 10.12
CA TRP A 17 -2.12 2.87 10.62
C TRP A 17 -1.88 3.88 9.49
N MET A 18 -1.85 3.43 8.24
CA MET A 18 -1.64 4.29 7.09
C MET A 18 -2.96 4.88 6.59
N ASP A 19 -2.90 6.14 6.18
CA ASP A 19 -4.02 6.83 5.55
C ASP A 19 -4.33 6.32 4.14
N CYS A 20 -3.28 5.93 3.41
CA CYS A 20 -3.36 5.36 2.08
C CYS A 20 -2.27 4.30 1.94
N VAL A 21 -2.64 3.13 1.46
CA VAL A 21 -1.74 2.02 1.15
C VAL A 21 -1.59 1.94 -0.36
N VAL A 22 -0.36 2.14 -0.84
CA VAL A 22 -0.02 2.01 -2.26
C VAL A 22 0.76 0.72 -2.44
N VAL A 23 0.30 -0.14 -3.36
CA VAL A 23 1.01 -1.37 -3.74
C VAL A 23 1.52 -1.20 -5.17
N VAL A 24 2.83 -1.35 -5.33
CA VAL A 24 3.47 -1.41 -6.66
C VAL A 24 3.53 -2.87 -7.08
N TYR A 25 2.75 -3.22 -8.09
CA TYR A 25 2.66 -4.57 -8.64
C TYR A 25 3.66 -4.78 -9.77
N SER A 26 4.29 -5.94 -9.80
CA SER A 26 5.01 -6.49 -10.94
C SER A 26 4.95 -8.01 -10.91
N SER A 27 5.18 -8.67 -12.04
CA SER A 27 5.16 -10.14 -12.10
C SER A 27 6.34 -10.74 -11.30
N ALA A 28 6.19 -11.99 -10.84
CA ALA A 28 7.22 -12.66 -10.05
C ALA A 28 8.54 -12.78 -10.85
N GLU A 29 8.44 -13.02 -12.15
CA GLU A 29 9.59 -13.13 -13.06
C GLU A 29 10.36 -11.80 -13.13
N ILE A 30 9.65 -10.67 -13.22
CA ILE A 30 10.24 -9.33 -13.23
C ILE A 30 10.89 -9.02 -11.87
N GLN A 31 10.27 -9.41 -10.77
CA GLN A 31 10.83 -9.21 -9.43
C GLN A 31 12.13 -10.01 -9.23
N ILE A 32 12.15 -11.28 -9.66
CA ILE A 32 13.35 -12.12 -9.61
C ILE A 32 14.46 -11.53 -10.49
N TYR A 33 14.12 -11.10 -11.71
CA TYR A 33 15.06 -10.45 -12.61
C TYR A 33 15.73 -9.23 -11.96
N HIS A 34 14.95 -8.35 -11.33
CA HIS A 34 15.48 -7.17 -10.63
C HIS A 34 16.28 -7.51 -9.36
N LEU A 35 15.97 -8.61 -8.68
CA LEU A 35 16.76 -9.08 -7.54
C LEU A 35 18.10 -9.67 -7.96
N MET A 36 18.20 -10.17 -9.19
CA MET A 36 19.42 -10.74 -9.76
C MET A 36 20.34 -9.67 -10.38
N ASP A 37 19.80 -8.51 -10.76
CA ASP A 37 20.55 -7.48 -11.51
C ASP A 37 21.33 -6.49 -10.59
N PRO A 38 22.65 -6.24 -10.80
CA PRO A 38 23.64 -7.08 -11.48
C PRO A 38 24.42 -8.03 -10.54
N ASP A 39 24.35 -7.90 -9.21
CA ASP A 39 25.24 -8.65 -8.27
C ASP A 39 24.58 -9.01 -6.92
N LYS A 40 23.25 -8.97 -6.80
CA LYS A 40 22.60 -8.97 -5.48
C LYS A 40 22.25 -10.36 -4.92
N CYS A 41 21.79 -11.29 -5.76
CA CYS A 41 21.30 -12.61 -5.32
C CYS A 41 21.36 -13.63 -6.47
N THR A 42 21.61 -14.91 -6.14
CA THR A 42 21.37 -16.03 -7.06
C THR A 42 19.87 -16.24 -7.30
N HIS A 43 19.49 -16.93 -8.37
CA HIS A 43 18.08 -17.23 -8.66
C HIS A 43 17.37 -17.90 -7.48
N ALA A 44 18.00 -18.90 -6.86
CA ALA A 44 17.44 -19.63 -5.71
C ALA A 44 17.28 -18.72 -4.47
N GLU A 45 18.22 -17.81 -4.23
CA GLU A 45 18.10 -16.82 -3.14
C GLU A 45 17.01 -15.79 -3.41
N SER A 46 16.87 -15.34 -4.67
CA SER A 46 15.80 -14.44 -5.10
C SER A 46 14.42 -15.08 -4.92
N GLU A 47 14.25 -16.35 -5.30
CA GLU A 47 13.02 -17.11 -5.08
C GLU A 47 12.73 -17.33 -3.60
N ALA A 48 13.73 -17.72 -2.81
CA ALA A 48 13.56 -17.90 -1.36
C ALA A 48 13.17 -16.58 -0.68
N ARG A 49 13.78 -15.47 -1.08
CA ARG A 49 13.47 -14.14 -0.56
C ARG A 49 12.06 -13.70 -0.96
N LEU A 50 11.69 -13.88 -2.21
CA LEU A 50 10.33 -13.58 -2.71
C LEU A 50 9.28 -14.45 -2.00
N GLY A 51 9.56 -15.74 -1.81
CA GLY A 51 8.67 -16.70 -1.13
C GLY A 51 8.57 -16.53 0.38
N SER A 52 9.53 -15.84 1.02
CA SER A 52 9.45 -15.49 2.45
C SER A 52 8.46 -14.36 2.77
N GLN A 53 7.98 -13.66 1.74
CA GLN A 53 7.02 -12.57 1.87
C GLN A 53 5.63 -13.02 1.42
N LEU A 54 4.60 -12.23 1.74
CA LEU A 54 3.28 -12.47 1.17
C LEU A 54 3.32 -12.29 -0.36
N PRO A 55 2.65 -13.18 -1.13
CA PRO A 55 2.52 -13.01 -2.57
C PRO A 55 1.96 -11.62 -2.91
N ILE A 56 2.51 -11.00 -3.96
CA ILE A 56 2.11 -9.63 -4.37
C ILE A 56 0.60 -9.55 -4.69
N THR A 57 0.02 -10.64 -5.21
CA THR A 57 -1.43 -10.75 -5.46
C THR A 57 -2.27 -10.68 -4.19
N SER A 58 -1.77 -11.22 -3.08
CA SER A 58 -2.42 -11.09 -1.77
C SER A 58 -2.29 -9.67 -1.23
N LYS A 59 -1.22 -8.94 -1.56
CA LYS A 59 -0.99 -7.55 -1.12
C LYS A 59 -1.99 -6.58 -1.76
N ILE A 60 -2.46 -6.85 -2.98
CA ILE A 60 -3.45 -6.04 -3.70
C ILE A 60 -4.73 -5.85 -2.89
N ALA A 61 -5.18 -6.87 -2.14
CA ALA A 61 -6.39 -6.78 -1.33
C ALA A 61 -6.31 -5.74 -0.20
N TYR A 62 -5.11 -5.30 0.18
CA TYR A 62 -4.88 -4.30 1.22
C TYR A 62 -4.62 -2.90 0.64
N ALA A 63 -4.53 -2.79 -0.68
CA ALA A 63 -4.14 -1.56 -1.36
C ALA A 63 -5.35 -0.65 -1.59
N ASP A 64 -5.19 0.63 -1.27
CA ASP A 64 -6.11 1.67 -1.74
C ASP A 64 -5.78 2.06 -3.19
N ILE A 65 -4.50 1.99 -3.56
CA ILE A 65 -3.98 2.30 -4.89
C ILE A 65 -3.05 1.17 -5.35
N VAL A 66 -3.27 0.67 -6.56
CA VAL A 66 -2.36 -0.29 -7.22
C VAL A 66 -1.70 0.39 -8.40
N ILE A 67 -0.37 0.34 -8.44
CA ILE A 67 0.46 0.87 -9.53
C ILE A 67 1.09 -0.32 -10.24
N ASP A 68 0.86 -0.45 -11.54
CA ASP A 68 1.43 -1.54 -12.33
C ASP A 68 2.78 -1.14 -12.93
N ASN A 69 3.84 -1.79 -12.45
CA ASN A 69 5.22 -1.60 -12.89
C ASN A 69 5.67 -2.69 -13.88
N SER A 70 4.75 -3.43 -14.50
CA SER A 70 5.07 -4.38 -15.58
C SER A 70 5.22 -3.71 -16.96
N GLY A 71 4.77 -2.46 -17.10
CA GLY A 71 4.76 -1.71 -18.36
C GLY A 71 6.01 -0.85 -18.60
N SER A 72 5.88 0.08 -19.56
CA SER A 72 6.94 1.06 -19.87
C SER A 72 7.08 2.14 -18.79
N TYR A 73 8.29 2.69 -18.64
CA TYR A 73 8.57 3.80 -17.72
C TYR A 73 7.65 5.02 -17.89
N SER A 74 7.35 5.42 -19.13
CA SER A 74 6.44 6.54 -19.39
C SER A 74 5.02 6.28 -18.89
N GLY A 75 4.51 5.07 -19.12
CA GLY A 75 3.19 4.65 -18.62
C GLY A 75 3.13 4.60 -17.08
N LEU A 76 4.22 4.19 -16.43
CA LEU A 76 4.34 4.25 -14.97
C LEU A 76 4.33 5.70 -14.47
N GLU A 77 5.06 6.59 -15.13
CA GLU A 77 5.11 8.02 -14.77
C GLU A 77 3.72 8.66 -14.86
N ASP A 78 2.96 8.34 -15.92
CA ASP A 78 1.59 8.83 -16.09
C ASP A 78 0.64 8.32 -15.00
N GLN A 79 0.73 7.03 -14.64
CA GLN A 79 -0.05 6.46 -13.53
C GLN A 79 0.26 7.16 -12.20
N VAL A 80 1.56 7.34 -11.90
CA VAL A 80 2.00 8.02 -10.67
C VAL A 80 1.49 9.45 -10.64
N ARG A 81 1.59 10.20 -11.75
CA ARG A 81 1.08 11.58 -11.85
C ARG A 81 -0.43 11.66 -11.62
N LEU A 82 -1.19 10.70 -12.16
CA LEU A 82 -2.64 10.63 -11.97
C LEU A 82 -2.99 10.44 -10.50
N TYR A 83 -2.39 9.44 -9.83
CA TYR A 83 -2.67 9.15 -8.44
C TYR A 83 -2.17 10.24 -7.49
N LEU A 84 -1.03 10.88 -7.78
CA LEU A 84 -0.55 12.03 -7.02
C LEU A 84 -1.57 13.17 -7.03
N LYS A 85 -2.12 13.50 -8.21
CA LYS A 85 -3.15 14.54 -8.32
C LYS A 85 -4.42 14.18 -7.55
N GLU A 86 -4.79 12.90 -7.54
CA GLU A 86 -5.95 12.43 -6.78
C GLU A 86 -5.72 12.49 -5.26
N LEU A 87 -4.54 12.09 -4.79
CA LEU A 87 -4.12 12.22 -3.39
C LEU A 87 -4.08 13.69 -2.94
N GLU A 88 -3.50 14.58 -3.74
CA GLU A 88 -3.48 16.02 -3.45
C GLU A 88 -4.90 16.60 -3.33
N ARG A 89 -5.82 16.14 -4.17
CA ARG A 89 -7.23 16.55 -4.11
C ARG A 89 -7.91 16.03 -2.85
N MET A 90 -7.65 14.79 -2.43
CA MET A 90 -8.20 14.20 -1.21
C MET A 90 -7.66 14.87 0.06
N VAL A 91 -6.41 15.33 0.05
CA VAL A 91 -5.80 16.10 1.15
C VAL A 91 -6.27 17.57 1.18
N GLY A 92 -7.01 18.00 0.15
CA GLY A 92 -7.47 19.38 -0.06
C GLY A 92 -8.46 19.92 0.99
N ARG A 93 -8.12 21.09 1.54
CA ARG A 93 -8.91 22.02 2.41
C ARG A 93 -9.25 21.57 3.84
N THR A 94 -9.26 20.29 4.17
CA THR A 94 -9.52 19.80 5.54
C THR A 94 -8.46 20.24 6.54
N TRP A 95 -7.21 20.40 6.12
CA TRP A 95 -6.12 20.84 7.00
C TRP A 95 -6.28 22.29 7.49
N VAL A 96 -6.87 23.17 6.66
CA VAL A 96 -7.16 24.57 7.04
C VAL A 96 -8.30 24.65 8.06
N VAL A 97 -9.29 23.76 7.96
CA VAL A 97 -10.42 23.69 8.90
C VAL A 97 -9.99 23.12 10.26
N SER A 98 -9.09 22.14 10.28
CA SER A 98 -8.51 21.60 11.52
C SER A 98 -7.77 22.65 12.36
N TRP A 99 -7.22 23.70 11.73
CA TRP A 99 -6.53 24.76 12.45
C TRP A 99 -7.47 25.83 13.03
N LEU A 100 -8.69 25.97 12.48
CA LEU A 100 -9.65 26.99 12.90
C LEU A 100 -10.51 26.56 14.10
N PHE A 101 -10.68 25.25 14.34
CA PHE A 101 -11.44 24.73 15.48
C PHE A 101 -10.80 23.46 16.08
N PRO A 102 -9.95 23.59 17.12
CA PRO A 102 -9.23 22.49 17.78
C PRO A 102 -10.08 21.27 18.22
N PRO A 103 -11.34 21.39 18.70
CA PRO A 103 -12.12 20.21 19.08
C PRO A 103 -12.67 19.39 17.90
N PHE A 104 -12.71 19.94 16.68
CA PHE A 104 -13.21 19.22 15.49
C PHE A 104 -12.14 18.35 14.82
N GLY A 105 -10.85 18.67 14.97
CA GLY A 105 -9.76 17.84 14.43
C GLY A 105 -9.74 16.44 15.04
N LEU A 106 -9.92 16.34 16.36
CA LEU A 106 -10.00 15.04 17.06
C LEU A 106 -11.23 14.22 16.65
N LEU A 107 -12.38 14.88 16.48
CA LEU A 107 -13.60 14.21 16.01
C LEU A 107 -13.49 13.75 14.55
N SER A 108 -12.86 14.54 13.68
CA SER A 108 -12.60 14.17 12.29
C SER A 108 -11.65 12.98 12.19
N VAL A 109 -10.57 12.97 12.99
CA VAL A 109 -9.63 11.83 13.06
C VAL A 109 -10.34 10.61 13.62
N ALA A 110 -11.09 10.75 14.71
CA ALA A 110 -11.86 9.66 15.29
C ALA A 110 -12.88 9.09 14.29
N TRP A 111 -13.62 9.95 13.58
CA TRP A 111 -14.57 9.54 12.54
C TRP A 111 -13.90 8.83 11.38
N THR A 112 -12.79 9.36 10.88
CA THR A 112 -12.02 8.75 9.78
C THR A 112 -11.47 7.38 10.18
N LEU A 113 -10.94 7.26 11.39
CA LEU A 113 -10.47 5.99 11.93
C LEU A 113 -11.63 5.00 12.12
N LEU A 114 -12.78 5.45 12.63
CA LEU A 114 -13.94 4.60 12.87
C LEU A 114 -14.54 4.07 11.57
N VAL A 115 -14.75 4.95 10.57
CA VAL A 115 -15.20 4.55 9.22
C VAL A 115 -14.22 3.56 8.58
N ARG A 116 -12.91 3.81 8.69
CA ARG A 116 -11.89 2.90 8.14
C ARG A 116 -11.84 1.57 8.88
N ILE A 117 -11.96 1.55 10.21
CA ILE A 117 -12.02 0.30 10.99
C ILE A 117 -13.22 -0.52 10.53
N VAL A 118 -14.39 0.08 10.37
CA VAL A 118 -15.61 -0.61 9.94
C VAL A 118 -15.46 -1.17 8.52
N LEU A 119 -15.07 -0.35 7.54
CA LEU A 119 -14.89 -0.80 6.14
C LEU A 119 -13.80 -1.89 6.00
N ARG A 120 -12.74 -1.82 6.81
CA ARG A 120 -11.67 -2.84 6.82
C ARG A 120 -12.06 -4.12 7.55
N THR A 121 -13.03 -4.07 8.46
CA THR A 121 -13.58 -5.27 9.15
C THR A 121 -14.38 -6.15 8.20
N GLU A 122 -15.11 -5.54 7.25
CA GLU A 122 -15.86 -6.26 6.21
C GLU A 122 -14.90 -7.03 5.26
N GLN A 123 -13.80 -6.42 4.82
CA GLN A 123 -12.82 -7.09 3.96
C GLN A 123 -12.02 -8.21 4.66
N THR A 124 -11.80 -8.10 5.97
CA THR A 124 -11.19 -9.19 6.75
C THR A 124 -12.16 -10.34 7.03
N SER A 125 -13.48 -10.09 6.99
CA SER A 125 -14.50 -11.13 7.19
C SER A 125 -14.69 -12.00 5.93
N GLU A 126 -14.47 -11.45 4.74
CA GLU A 126 -14.42 -12.22 3.48
C GLU A 126 -13.13 -13.04 3.34
N MET A 127 -12.02 -12.56 3.91
CA MET A 127 -10.77 -13.32 4.05
C MET A 127 -10.78 -14.18 5.32
N GLY A 128 -11.65 -15.20 5.34
CA GLY A 128 -11.77 -16.14 6.46
C GLY A 128 -10.41 -16.75 6.91
N PRO A 129 -10.32 -17.26 8.16
CA PRO A 129 -9.05 -17.63 8.77
C PRO A 129 -8.37 -18.76 7.99
N ARG A 130 -7.36 -18.41 7.18
CA ARG A 130 -6.44 -19.40 6.62
C ARG A 130 -5.44 -19.80 7.69
N ASN A 131 -5.87 -20.83 8.42
CA ASN A 131 -5.11 -21.68 9.32
C ASN A 131 -3.67 -21.89 8.84
N GLY A 132 -2.71 -21.23 9.50
CA GLY A 132 -1.29 -21.55 9.42
C GLY A 132 -0.99 -22.66 10.42
N ARG A 133 -0.71 -23.87 9.91
CA ARG A 133 0.15 -24.83 10.60
C ARG A 133 1.57 -24.32 10.61
#